data_AF-A0A7X2TW20-F1
#
_entry.id   AF-A0A7X2TW20-F1
#
_cell.length_a   1.000
_cell.length_b   1.000
_cell.length_c   1.000
_cell.angle_alpha   90.00
_cell.angle_beta   90.00
_cell.angle_gamma   90.00
#
_symmetry.space_group_name_H-M   'P 1'
#
loop_
_entity.id
_entity.type
_entity.pdbx_description
1 polymer ?
#
loop_
_entity_poly.entity_id
_entity_poly.type
_entity_poly.pdbx_seq_one_letter_code
_entity_poly.pdbx_strand_id
1 'polypeptide(L)'
;MAQGTQDRVTDRDLVSIQEVRTKVDKAYAAWLKYRSFGQERIDAIVEHMAETARAHAQRLAEMAVEETGYGNARDKLAKNLLCADLLPRRLRGMKTVGILRELPEER
;
A
#
# COMPACT_ATOMS: atom_id res chain seq x y z
N MET A 1 -35.84 26.43 -20.63
CA MET A 1 -35.36 26.25 -19.24
C MET A 1 -34.16 25.32 -19.29
N ALA A 2 -32.94 25.87 -19.31
CA ALA A 2 -31.71 25.09 -19.23
C ALA A 2 -31.25 25.17 -17.77
N GLN A 3 -31.46 24.08 -17.03
CA GLN A 3 -30.85 23.90 -15.71
C GLN A 3 -29.35 23.66 -15.94
N GLY A 4 -28.58 24.74 -15.91
CA GLY A 4 -27.13 24.68 -15.84
C GLY A 4 -26.76 23.92 -14.57
N THR A 5 -26.17 22.74 -14.74
CA THR A 5 -25.61 21.96 -13.66
C THR A 5 -24.60 22.85 -12.94
N GLN A 6 -24.90 23.21 -11.69
CA GLN A 6 -23.97 23.90 -10.82
C GLN A 6 -22.74 23.02 -10.64
N ASP A 7 -21.68 23.30 -11.39
CA ASP A 7 -20.33 22.95 -10.98
C ASP A 7 -20.12 23.58 -9.61
N ARG A 8 -20.21 22.77 -8.56
CA ARG A 8 -19.67 23.15 -7.26
C ARG A 8 -18.18 23.32 -7.47
N VAL A 9 -17.77 24.57 -7.72
CA VAL A 9 -16.39 25.01 -7.56
C VAL A 9 -16.05 24.76 -6.09
N THR A 10 -15.53 23.57 -5.84
CA THR A 10 -14.89 23.19 -4.59
C THR A 10 -13.44 23.57 -4.76
N ASP A 11 -12.91 24.34 -3.81
CA ASP A 11 -11.50 24.69 -3.77
C ASP A 11 -10.69 23.39 -3.61
N ARG A 12 -10.17 22.88 -4.73
CA ARG A 12 -9.59 21.54 -4.82
C ARG A 12 -8.40 21.38 -3.86
N ASP A 13 -7.66 22.46 -3.65
CA ASP A 13 -6.58 22.54 -2.68
C ASP A 13 -7.13 22.37 -1.24
N LEU A 14 -8.17 23.11 -0.86
CA LEU A 14 -8.79 22.97 0.46
C LEU A 14 -9.38 21.55 0.68
N VAL A 15 -10.03 20.99 -0.35
CA VAL A 15 -10.53 19.61 -0.31
C VAL A 15 -9.39 18.61 -0.13
N SER A 16 -8.30 18.74 -0.90
CA SER A 16 -7.16 17.84 -0.81
C SER A 16 -6.46 17.91 0.56
N ILE A 17 -6.32 19.12 1.13
CA ILE A 17 -5.76 19.33 2.48
C ILE A 17 -6.64 18.63 3.51
N GLN A 18 -7.96 18.80 3.41
CA GLN A 18 -8.88 18.18 4.34
C GLN A 18 -8.88 16.65 4.21
N GLU A 19 -8.78 16.13 2.99
CA GLU A 19 -8.68 14.70 2.74
C GLU A 19 -7.40 14.10 3.36
N VAL A 20 -6.26 14.77 3.21
CA VAL A 20 -4.99 14.35 3.83
C VAL A 20 -5.13 14.30 5.35
N ARG A 21 -5.67 15.35 5.99
CA ARG A 21 -5.90 15.37 7.44
C ARG A 21 -6.71 14.16 7.89
N THR A 22 -7.85 13.93 7.22
CA THR A 22 -8.72 12.78 7.53
C THR A 22 -8.02 11.44 7.31
N LYS A 23 -7.20 11.28 6.26
CA LYS A 23 -6.44 10.06 6.02
C LYS A 23 -5.36 9.83 7.07
N VAL A 24 -4.65 10.87 7.50
CA VAL A 24 -3.62 10.78 8.55
C VAL A 24 -4.23 10.36 9.88
N ASP A 25 -5.35 10.96 10.29
CA ASP A 25 -6.04 10.61 11.54
C ASP A 25 -6.48 9.13 11.53
N LYS A 26 -7.04 8.68 10.40
CA LYS A 26 -7.44 7.27 10.22
C LYS A 26 -6.24 6.33 10.23
N ALA A 27 -5.15 6.70 9.56
CA ALA A 27 -3.92 5.91 9.53
C ALA A 27 -3.31 5.78 10.93
N TYR A 28 -3.29 6.86 11.72
CA TYR A 28 -2.82 6.83 13.09
C TYR A 28 -3.68 5.93 13.99
N ALA A 29 -5.01 6.06 13.90
CA ALA A 29 -5.93 5.19 14.63
C ALA A 29 -5.79 3.70 14.23
N ALA A 30 -5.55 3.41 12.95
CA ALA A 30 -5.26 2.06 12.48
C ALA A 30 -3.92 1.54 13.01
N TRP A 31 -2.88 2.38 12.97
CA TRP A 31 -1.55 2.05 13.48
C TRP A 31 -1.54 1.76 14.99
N LEU A 32 -2.30 2.51 15.79
CA LEU A 32 -2.45 2.25 17.23
C LEU A 32 -2.96 0.83 17.54
N LYS A 33 -3.77 0.26 16.64
CA LYS A 33 -4.21 -1.15 16.74
C LYS A 33 -3.16 -2.09 16.15
N TYR A 34 -2.61 -1.76 14.98
CA TYR A 34 -1.64 -2.59 14.26
C TYR A 34 -0.36 -2.82 15.07
N ARG A 35 0.11 -1.81 15.81
CA ARG A 35 1.36 -1.87 16.60
C ARG A 35 1.33 -2.90 17.74
N SER A 36 0.16 -3.37 18.16
CA SER A 36 0.03 -4.39 19.20
C SER A 36 -0.05 -5.82 18.63
N PHE A 37 0.02 -5.98 17.31
CA PHE A 37 -0.03 -7.29 16.69
C PHE A 37 1.30 -8.03 16.86
N GLY A 38 1.21 -9.34 17.10
CA GLY A 38 2.36 -10.24 17.09
C GLY A 38 2.87 -10.52 15.67
N GLN A 39 4.04 -11.15 15.60
CA GLN A 39 4.72 -11.48 14.35
C GLN A 39 3.82 -12.28 13.40
N GLU A 40 3.16 -13.35 13.87
CA GLU A 40 2.37 -14.22 12.97
C GLU A 40 1.20 -13.47 12.32
N ARG A 41 0.58 -12.55 13.06
CA ARG A 41 -0.54 -11.75 12.54
C ARG A 41 -0.06 -10.73 11.50
N ILE A 42 1.10 -10.11 11.72
CA ILE A 42 1.69 -9.20 10.74
C ILE A 42 2.08 -9.98 9.48
N ASP A 43 2.71 -11.14 9.63
CA ASP A 43 3.12 -11.99 8.51
C ASP A 43 1.91 -12.43 7.68
N ALA A 44 0.80 -12.82 8.33
CA ALA A 44 -0.44 -13.18 7.66
C ALA A 44 -1.04 -12.02 6.85
N ILE A 45 -0.99 -10.79 7.39
CA ILE A 45 -1.45 -9.59 6.67
C ILE A 45 -0.60 -9.37 5.42
N VAL A 46 0.73 -9.44 5.56
CA VAL A 46 1.67 -9.24 4.43
C VAL A 46 1.47 -10.32 3.35
N GLU A 47 1.27 -11.57 3.72
CA GLU A 47 1.04 -12.66 2.77
C GLU A 47 -0.29 -12.47 2.01
N HIS A 48 -1.38 -12.09 2.68
CA HIS A 48 -2.65 -11.79 2.01
C HIS A 48 -2.58 -10.57 1.10
N MET A 49 -1.84 -9.52 1.50
CA MET A 49 -1.59 -8.36 0.65
C MET A 49 -0.82 -8.76 -0.62
N ALA A 50 0.21 -9.58 -0.48
CA ALA A 50 1.02 -10.07 -1.59
C ALA A 50 0.20 -10.94 -2.56
N GLU A 51 -0.58 -11.88 -2.05
CA GLU A 51 -1.48 -12.73 -2.83
C GLU A 51 -2.47 -11.89 -3.66
N THR A 52 -3.13 -10.94 -3.01
CA THR A 52 -4.11 -10.06 -3.67
C THR A 52 -3.44 -9.18 -4.72
N ALA A 53 -2.27 -8.60 -4.41
CA ALA A 53 -1.52 -7.78 -5.36
C ALA A 53 -1.06 -8.60 -6.57
N ARG A 54 -0.67 -9.86 -6.37
CA ARG A 54 -0.28 -10.77 -7.46
C ARG A 54 -1.46 -11.08 -8.37
N ALA A 55 -2.63 -11.39 -7.80
CA ALA A 55 -3.85 -11.67 -8.56
C ALA A 55 -4.29 -10.49 -9.45
N HIS A 56 -3.95 -9.25 -9.06
CA HIS A 56 -4.28 -8.05 -9.83
C HIS A 56 -3.09 -7.43 -10.59
N ALA A 57 -1.92 -8.08 -10.60
CA ALA A 57 -0.69 -7.48 -11.12
C ALA A 57 -0.80 -7.06 -12.59
N GLN A 58 -1.45 -7.88 -13.43
CA GLN A 58 -1.68 -7.58 -14.84
C GLN A 58 -2.63 -6.39 -15.03
N ARG A 59 -3.79 -6.43 -14.37
CA ARG A 59 -4.79 -5.35 -14.44
C ARG A 59 -4.19 -4.00 -14.06
N LEU A 60 -3.41 -3.96 -12.98
CA LEU A 60 -2.75 -2.73 -12.52
C LEU A 60 -1.66 -2.26 -13.49
N ALA A 61 -0.97 -3.19 -14.15
CA ALA A 61 0.03 -2.85 -15.17
C ALA A 61 -0.60 -2.19 -16.39
N GLU A 62 -1.74 -2.71 -16.87
CA GLU A 62 -2.51 -2.15 -17.98
C GLU A 62 -3.07 -0.77 -17.63
N MET A 63 -3.75 -0.64 -16.48
CA MET A 63 -4.28 0.64 -16.01
C MET A 63 -3.20 1.72 -15.92
N ALA A 64 -2.01 1.37 -15.42
CA ALA A 64 -0.92 2.33 -15.29
C ALA A 64 -0.37 2.78 -16.66
N VAL A 65 -0.41 1.95 -17.70
CA VAL A 65 -0.04 2.38 -19.06
C VAL A 65 -1.15 3.26 -19.66
N GLU A 66 -2.40 2.85 -19.50
CA GLU A 66 -3.56 3.58 -20.00
C GLU A 66 -3.64 5.00 -19.42
N GLU A 67 -3.46 5.14 -18.11
CA GLU A 67 -3.55 6.43 -17.41
C GLU A 67 -2.36 7.35 -17.71
N THR A 68 -1.14 6.79 -17.75
CA THR A 68 0.09 7.63 -17.81
C THR A 68 0.67 7.78 -19.20
N GLY A 69 0.34 6.88 -20.14
CA GLY A 69 1.00 6.78 -21.44
C GLY A 69 2.47 6.31 -21.38
N TYR A 70 3.00 5.94 -20.21
CA TYR A 70 4.43 5.64 -20.03
C TYR A 70 4.74 4.15 -19.95
N GLY A 71 5.72 3.72 -20.75
CA GLY A 71 6.26 2.36 -20.76
C GLY A 71 5.33 1.35 -21.43
N ASN A 72 5.40 0.08 -21.01
CA ASN A 72 4.54 -0.98 -21.53
C ASN A 72 4.02 -1.89 -20.40
N ALA A 73 2.92 -2.59 -20.65
CA ALA A 73 2.24 -3.40 -19.63
C ALA A 73 3.07 -4.62 -19.19
N ARG A 74 3.88 -5.20 -20.08
CA ARG A 74 4.74 -6.36 -19.77
C ARG A 74 5.78 -6.02 -18.71
N ASP A 75 6.47 -4.88 -18.87
CA ASP A 75 7.49 -4.45 -17.91
C ASP A 75 6.88 -4.00 -16.59
N LYS A 76 5.68 -3.37 -16.63
CA LYS A 76 4.95 -3.03 -15.40
C LYS A 76 4.41 -4.27 -14.69
N LEU A 77 3.99 -5.32 -15.41
CA LEU A 77 3.65 -6.61 -14.82
C LEU A 77 4.86 -7.18 -14.08
N ALA A 78 6.04 -7.19 -14.71
CA ALA A 78 7.26 -7.68 -14.07
C ALA A 78 7.59 -6.89 -12.80
N LYS A 79 7.44 -5.56 -12.81
CA LYS A 79 7.59 -4.70 -11.62
C LYS A 79 6.55 -5.00 -10.54
N ASN A 80 5.30 -5.24 -10.91
CA ASN A 80 4.25 -5.59 -9.96
C ASN A 80 4.52 -6.97 -9.32
N LEU A 81 4.95 -7.96 -10.10
CA LEU A 81 5.31 -9.29 -9.61
C LEU A 81 6.58 -9.27 -8.74
N LEU A 82 7.56 -8.40 -9.03
CA LEU A 82 8.69 -8.16 -8.13
C LEU A 82 8.18 -7.81 -6.72
N CYS A 83 7.24 -6.87 -6.62
CA CYS A 83 6.68 -6.41 -5.35
C CYS A 83 5.70 -7.40 -4.70
N ALA A 84 4.91 -8.12 -5.48
CA ALA A 84 3.83 -8.98 -4.99
C ALA A 84 4.21 -10.47 -4.88
N ASP A 85 5.38 -10.86 -5.39
CA ASP A 85 5.85 -12.25 -5.37
C ASP A 85 7.26 -12.37 -4.79
N LEU A 86 8.24 -11.70 -5.39
CA LEU A 86 9.63 -11.88 -4.98
C LEU A 86 9.92 -11.26 -3.61
N LEU A 87 9.51 -10.02 -3.36
CA LEU A 87 9.78 -9.35 -2.08
C LEU A 87 9.08 -10.03 -0.89
N PRO A 88 7.78 -10.43 -0.95
CA PRO A 88 7.13 -11.15 0.13
C PRO A 88 7.84 -12.46 0.47
N ARG A 89 8.28 -13.23 -0.55
CA ARG A 89 9.10 -14.43 -0.33
C ARG A 89 10.39 -14.15 0.43
N ARG A 90 11.03 -13.00 0.20
CA ARG A 90 12.24 -12.56 0.91
C ARG A 90 11.96 -12.11 2.35
N LEU A 91 10.75 -11.63 2.63
CA LEU A 91 10.33 -11.20 3.96
C LEU A 91 9.94 -12.37 4.87
N ARG A 92 9.55 -13.53 4.30
CA ARG A 92 9.17 -14.71 5.11
C ARG A 92 10.30 -15.13 6.04
N GLY A 93 9.97 -15.27 7.33
CA GLY A 93 10.92 -15.62 8.38
C GLY A 93 11.76 -14.45 8.89
N MET A 94 11.62 -13.24 8.34
CA MET A 94 12.27 -12.05 8.87
C MET A 94 11.53 -11.58 10.14
N LYS A 95 12.22 -11.57 11.27
CA LYS A 95 11.68 -11.00 12.50
C LYS A 95 11.63 -9.48 12.41
N THR A 96 10.46 -8.90 12.65
CA THR A 96 10.21 -7.45 12.63
C THR A 96 9.48 -6.95 13.87
N VAL A 97 9.03 -7.87 14.74
CA VAL A 97 8.32 -7.57 16.00
C VAL A 97 9.11 -8.08 17.20
N GLY A 98 9.16 -7.25 18.25
CA GLY A 98 9.84 -7.57 19.50
C GLY A 98 11.37 -7.44 19.41
N ILE A 99 12.09 -8.25 20.20
CA ILE A 99 13.55 -8.25 20.21
C ILE A 99 14.07 -8.91 18.93
N LEU A 100 14.71 -8.14 18.05
CA LEU A 100 15.16 -8.65 16.75
C LEU A 100 16.45 -9.46 16.84
N ARG A 101 17.37 -9.04 17.72
CA ARG A 101 18.67 -9.66 17.95
C ARG A 101 19.14 -9.31 19.35
N GLU A 102 19.72 -10.29 20.04
CA GLU A 102 20.47 -10.07 21.29
C GLU A 102 21.96 -10.24 21.01
N LEU A 103 22.80 -9.43 21.67
CA LEU A 103 24.26 -9.45 21.56
C LEU A 103 24.86 -9.58 22.98
N PRO A 104 24.88 -10.79 23.55
CA PRO A 104 25.30 -10.99 24.95
C PRO A 104 26.75 -10.56 25.22
N GLU A 105 27.61 -10.67 24.21
CA GLU A 105 29.05 -10.38 24.27
C GLU A 105 29.38 -8.87 24.31
N GLU A 106 28.41 -7.99 24.01
CA GLU A 106 28.57 -6.53 23.97
C GLU A 106 28.06 -5.83 25.24
N ARG A 107 27.91 -6.57 26.34
CA ARG A 107 27.43 -6.07 27.63
C ARG A 107 28.52 -5.55 28.55
#